data_AF-A0A2A2JH36-F1
#
_entry.id   AF-A0A2A2JH36-F1
#
_cell.length_a   1.000
_cell.length_b   1.000
_cell.length_c   1.000
_cell.angle_alpha   90.00
_cell.angle_beta   90.00
_cell.angle_gamma   90.00
#
_symmetry.space_group_name_H-M   'P 1'
#
loop_
_entity.id
_entity.type
_entity.pdbx_description
1 polymer ?
#
loop_
_entity_poly.entity_id
_entity_poly.type
_entity_poly.pdbx_seq_one_letter_code
_entity_poly.pdbx_strand_id
1 'polypeptide(L)'
;MGAKSSSHSLEHQDDRIEPSSAQRRQQTRPRFLPLSYATTKPFHKFSFKRKRSSRDKVKPFKEMLDGWTFEELNKLIVEFKTLQSLRMLRDDADSARPSTSTLGEQLLEHANNYGNLTITFKRTDFEVKAIRCYMSNRSDVIARLAAEPTSELIELQLPEGTSHEQIKNFFDFLYTDIWSGDQSIKEKLSHWLGCSRSRKRDLMRIKTKGATEGDIRLCIARNGKNVEEAHSSIRCHSSILSARSPFLHSLLSKGQDDRLVLDESLLPAAFLSALVHFLYTDELDLGLIEDYEPSQSSLSQAKAIVSGKYPEGILLGTTHFYHIAKFFQLDKLAQLCEDTILASLNADSCVMILNWAIEGGNQFVYAKAQRFLEEEFSRIATSHQLFDIPFESMKAATKSLFIQATEVEILECAIRWGEHEMIKRMEEREPNVVCETAHSISRRGVKRADLDGAELKEILAPLTENIRTQYVLPPFHQVCFTKIIFSDCFFFRL
;
A
#
# COMPACT_ATOMS: atom_id res chain seq x y z
N MET A 1 -20.46 66.09 63.61
CA MET A 1 -19.09 66.03 63.06
C MET A 1 -18.75 64.58 62.80
N GLY A 2 -18.34 64.24 61.57
CA GLY A 2 -18.16 62.87 61.08
C GLY A 2 -18.96 62.66 59.80
N ALA A 3 -18.35 62.99 58.66
CA ALA A 3 -18.97 63.00 57.35
C ALA A 3 -19.21 61.57 56.82
N LYS A 4 -20.41 61.35 56.28
CA LYS A 4 -20.82 60.16 55.52
C LYS A 4 -20.25 60.26 54.09
N SER A 5 -19.71 59.17 53.56
CA SER A 5 -19.54 58.99 52.11
C SER A 5 -20.15 57.66 51.68
N SER A 6 -21.02 57.79 50.68
CA SER A 6 -21.85 56.79 50.04
C SER A 6 -21.08 56.07 48.92
N SER A 7 -21.19 54.75 48.90
CA SER A 7 -20.81 53.87 47.79
C SER A 7 -21.84 53.94 46.66
N HIS A 8 -21.39 54.21 45.43
CA HIS A 8 -22.19 54.06 44.22
C HIS A 8 -21.55 53.00 43.32
N SER A 9 -22.35 52.00 42.99
CA SER A 9 -22.09 50.91 42.04
C SER A 9 -22.24 51.41 40.60
N LEU A 10 -21.36 50.97 39.71
CA LEU A 10 -21.62 50.88 38.26
C LEU A 10 -20.94 49.62 37.73
N GLU A 11 -21.77 48.66 37.35
CA GLU A 11 -21.45 47.45 36.61
C GLU A 11 -21.33 47.78 35.11
N HIS A 12 -20.37 47.16 34.42
CA HIS A 12 -20.38 47.05 32.96
C HIS A 12 -20.27 45.58 32.57
N GLN A 13 -21.23 45.19 31.74
CA GLN A 13 -21.50 43.87 31.15
C GLN A 13 -20.38 43.42 30.21
N ASP A 14 -20.08 42.11 30.24
CA ASP A 14 -19.52 41.38 29.10
C ASP A 14 -20.36 40.13 28.85
N ASP A 15 -21.01 40.11 27.68
CA ASP A 15 -21.93 39.09 27.19
C ASP A 15 -21.18 37.82 26.77
N ARG A 16 -21.50 36.71 27.43
CA ARG A 16 -21.08 35.36 27.05
C ARG A 16 -22.31 34.63 26.51
N ILE A 17 -22.41 34.52 25.19
CA ILE A 17 -23.49 33.79 24.51
C ILE A 17 -23.14 32.30 24.47
N GLU A 18 -23.89 31.49 25.21
CA GLU A 18 -23.92 30.02 25.13
C GLU A 18 -24.73 29.56 23.91
N PRO A 19 -24.36 28.46 23.22
CA PRO A 19 -25.27 27.74 22.36
C PRO A 19 -25.94 26.58 23.10
N SER A 20 -27.25 26.74 23.23
CA SER A 20 -28.30 25.79 23.60
C SER A 20 -28.05 24.32 23.19
N SER A 21 -27.96 23.46 24.20
CA SER A 21 -28.16 22.02 24.10
C SER A 21 -29.56 21.65 24.59
N ALA A 22 -30.46 21.24 23.70
CA ALA A 22 -31.60 20.40 24.07
C ALA A 22 -32.27 19.73 22.85
N GLN A 23 -32.33 18.40 22.94
CA GLN A 23 -33.38 17.51 22.41
C GLN A 23 -33.31 17.03 20.95
N ARG A 24 -32.65 15.88 20.77
CA ARG A 24 -33.35 14.64 20.34
C ARG A 24 -32.54 13.39 20.72
N ARG A 25 -32.96 12.71 21.79
CA ARG A 25 -32.60 11.32 22.10
C ARG A 25 -33.37 10.39 21.17
N GLN A 26 -32.72 9.37 20.59
CA GLN A 26 -33.25 8.00 20.38
C GLN A 26 -32.04 7.03 20.28
N GLN A 27 -31.76 6.31 21.37
CA GLN A 27 -32.03 4.88 21.59
C GLN A 27 -30.99 3.92 20.97
N THR A 28 -30.21 3.36 21.88
CA THR A 28 -29.23 2.27 21.73
C THR A 28 -29.91 0.93 21.46
N ARG A 29 -29.40 0.17 20.48
CA ARG A 29 -29.36 -1.30 20.52
C ARG A 29 -28.13 -1.83 19.75
N PRO A 30 -27.33 -2.73 20.33
CA PRO A 30 -26.25 -3.40 19.63
C PRO A 30 -26.79 -4.61 18.85
N ARG A 31 -26.33 -4.81 17.61
CA ARG A 31 -26.54 -6.06 16.87
C ARG A 31 -25.19 -6.71 16.63
N PHE A 32 -24.86 -7.67 17.50
CA PHE A 32 -23.92 -8.74 17.18
C PHE A 32 -24.53 -9.61 16.08
N LEU A 33 -23.79 -9.87 15.00
CA LEU A 33 -23.96 -11.05 14.16
C LEU A 33 -22.57 -11.53 13.64
N PRO A 34 -22.41 -12.84 13.42
CA PRO A 34 -21.12 -13.53 13.40
C PRO A 34 -20.55 -13.70 11.98
N LEU A 35 -19.23 -13.62 11.87
CA LEU A 35 -18.49 -13.97 10.66
C LEU A 35 -18.52 -15.51 10.51
N SER A 36 -19.19 -16.01 9.48
CA SER A 36 -19.16 -17.43 9.10
C SER A 36 -18.95 -17.58 7.59
N TYR A 37 -18.31 -18.69 7.26
CA TYR A 37 -17.65 -19.01 6.00
C TYR A 37 -18.57 -19.04 4.75
N ALA A 38 -17.93 -18.71 3.62
CA ALA A 38 -18.29 -18.93 2.23
C ALA A 38 -19.41 -19.92 1.90
N THR A 39 -20.35 -19.49 1.04
CA THR A 39 -20.91 -20.33 -0.04
C THR A 39 -21.25 -19.48 -1.27
N THR A 40 -20.89 -20.01 -2.44
CA THR A 40 -21.06 -19.47 -3.78
C THR A 40 -22.47 -19.71 -4.30
N LYS A 41 -23.30 -18.66 -4.54
CA LYS A 41 -24.45 -18.70 -5.48
C LYS A 41 -24.78 -17.31 -6.07
N PRO A 42 -25.36 -17.25 -7.29
CA PRO A 42 -25.21 -16.13 -8.22
C PRO A 42 -26.27 -15.05 -8.01
N PHE A 43 -25.85 -13.79 -8.03
CA PHE A 43 -26.77 -12.66 -7.92
C PHE A 43 -27.64 -12.52 -9.18
N HIS A 44 -28.95 -12.55 -8.96
CA HIS A 44 -29.97 -12.22 -9.94
C HIS A 44 -29.88 -10.75 -10.36
N LYS A 45 -29.75 -10.58 -11.68
CA LYS A 45 -30.07 -9.44 -12.56
C LYS A 45 -30.79 -8.25 -11.90
N PHE A 46 -30.01 -7.20 -11.61
CA PHE A 46 -30.50 -5.82 -11.70
C PHE A 46 -30.07 -5.24 -13.05
N SER A 47 -31.03 -5.07 -13.97
CA SER A 47 -30.79 -4.45 -15.27
C SER A 47 -30.77 -2.92 -15.12
N PHE A 48 -29.60 -2.36 -14.82
CA PHE A 48 -29.36 -0.97 -15.14
C PHE A 48 -29.21 -0.85 -16.66
N LYS A 49 -30.19 -0.25 -17.34
CA LYS A 49 -30.04 0.17 -18.72
C LYS A 49 -28.91 1.21 -18.78
N ARG A 50 -27.68 0.75 -19.03
CA ARG A 50 -26.56 1.61 -19.45
C ARG A 50 -27.04 2.42 -20.66
N LYS A 51 -27.06 3.76 -20.53
CA LYS A 51 -27.14 4.65 -21.69
C LYS A 51 -26.00 4.25 -22.64
N ARG A 52 -26.33 3.74 -23.83
CA ARG A 52 -25.37 3.30 -24.85
C ARG A 52 -24.71 4.53 -25.50
N SER A 53 -23.76 5.16 -24.84
CA SER A 53 -22.88 6.19 -25.43
C SER A 53 -21.89 5.59 -26.45
N SER A 54 -21.60 4.29 -26.40
CA SER A 54 -20.65 3.63 -27.31
C SER A 54 -21.13 3.45 -28.74
N ARG A 55 -22.43 3.64 -29.02
CA ARG A 55 -22.99 3.43 -30.37
C ARG A 55 -22.46 4.47 -31.37
N ASP A 56 -22.16 5.68 -30.91
CA ASP A 56 -21.66 6.77 -31.74
C ASP A 56 -20.15 6.65 -32.02
N LYS A 57 -19.37 5.96 -31.18
CA LYS A 57 -17.92 5.77 -31.39
C LYS A 57 -17.60 4.75 -32.51
N VAL A 58 -18.48 3.77 -32.73
CA VAL A 58 -18.28 2.69 -33.71
C VAL A 58 -18.70 3.11 -35.12
N LYS A 59 -19.62 4.06 -35.24
CA LYS A 59 -20.17 4.49 -36.53
C LYS A 59 -19.10 5.17 -37.43
N PRO A 60 -18.30 6.14 -36.96
CA PRO A 60 -17.20 6.72 -37.75
C PRO A 60 -16.15 5.69 -38.16
N PHE A 61 -15.85 4.73 -37.27
CA PHE A 61 -14.92 3.65 -37.58
C PHE A 61 -15.46 2.74 -38.69
N LYS A 62 -16.76 2.41 -38.68
CA LYS A 62 -17.38 1.64 -39.77
C LYS A 62 -17.41 2.41 -41.08
N GLU A 63 -17.75 3.70 -41.04
CA GLU A 63 -17.75 4.57 -42.22
C GLU A 63 -16.35 4.70 -42.82
N MET A 64 -15.30 4.77 -41.99
CA MET A 64 -13.91 4.75 -42.44
C MET A 64 -13.59 3.46 -43.21
N LEU A 65 -14.06 2.31 -42.74
CA LEU A 65 -13.77 1.00 -43.34
C LEU A 65 -14.60 0.69 -44.60
N ASP A 66 -15.68 1.43 -44.88
CA ASP A 66 -16.64 1.11 -45.95
C ASP A 66 -16.05 1.23 -47.36
N GLY A 67 -14.88 1.88 -47.50
CA GLY A 67 -14.12 1.99 -48.75
C GLY A 67 -12.83 1.16 -48.81
N TRP A 68 -12.52 0.38 -47.77
CA TRP A 68 -11.23 -0.30 -47.66
C TRP A 68 -11.19 -1.62 -48.45
N THR A 69 -10.07 -1.87 -49.12
CA THR A 69 -9.79 -3.13 -49.80
C THR A 69 -9.53 -4.25 -48.79
N PHE A 70 -9.69 -5.50 -49.25
CA PHE A 70 -9.37 -6.67 -48.43
C PHE A 70 -7.91 -6.69 -47.94
N GLU A 71 -6.98 -6.17 -48.73
CA GLU A 71 -5.57 -6.08 -48.34
C GLU A 71 -5.36 -5.08 -47.20
N GLU A 72 -5.98 -3.91 -47.24
CA GLU A 72 -5.92 -2.90 -46.18
C GLU A 72 -6.57 -3.39 -44.89
N LEU A 73 -7.71 -4.09 -44.99
CA LEU A 73 -8.35 -4.74 -43.84
C LEU A 73 -7.45 -5.81 -43.21
N ASN A 74 -6.74 -6.61 -44.02
CA ASN A 74 -5.77 -7.57 -43.51
C ASN A 74 -4.59 -6.90 -42.80
N LYS A 75 -4.05 -5.81 -43.35
CA LYS A 75 -2.97 -5.03 -42.70
C LYS A 75 -3.42 -4.49 -41.35
N LEU A 76 -4.63 -3.95 -41.26
CA LEU A 76 -5.22 -3.47 -40.01
C LEU A 76 -5.40 -4.59 -38.97
N ILE A 77 -5.85 -5.77 -39.40
CA ILE A 77 -5.97 -6.94 -38.51
C ILE A 77 -4.60 -7.37 -37.99
N VAL A 78 -3.57 -7.39 -38.84
CA VAL A 78 -2.19 -7.72 -38.44
C VAL A 78 -1.65 -6.69 -37.44
N GLU A 79 -1.92 -5.40 -37.67
CA GLU A 79 -1.55 -4.33 -36.74
C GLU A 79 -2.24 -4.50 -35.38
N PHE A 80 -3.56 -4.77 -35.33
CA PHE A 80 -4.26 -5.02 -34.08
C PHE A 80 -3.73 -6.26 -33.34
N LYS A 81 -3.40 -7.33 -34.05
CA LYS A 81 -2.76 -8.52 -33.45
C LYS A 81 -1.40 -8.17 -32.86
N THR A 82 -0.60 -7.36 -33.56
CA THR A 82 0.72 -6.91 -33.10
C THR A 82 0.58 -6.05 -31.85
N LEU A 83 -0.34 -5.09 -31.84
CA LEU A 83 -0.64 -4.26 -30.67
C LEU A 83 -1.14 -5.09 -29.48
N GLN A 84 -1.95 -6.12 -29.74
CA GLN A 84 -2.38 -7.05 -28.70
C GLN A 84 -1.18 -7.81 -28.10
N SER A 85 -0.26 -8.32 -28.93
CA SER A 85 0.96 -8.96 -28.44
C SER A 85 1.86 -8.01 -27.65
N LEU A 86 2.01 -6.76 -28.11
CA LEU A 86 2.75 -5.72 -27.38
C LEU A 86 2.10 -5.40 -26.02
N ARG A 87 0.77 -5.35 -25.97
CA ARG A 87 0.04 -5.21 -24.70
C ARG A 87 0.39 -6.37 -23.77
N MET A 88 0.25 -7.62 -24.20
CA MET A 88 0.57 -8.78 -23.36
C MET A 88 2.02 -8.75 -22.84
N LEU A 89 2.99 -8.37 -23.67
CA LEU A 89 4.39 -8.23 -23.23
C LEU A 89 4.58 -7.13 -22.18
N ARG A 90 3.88 -6.00 -22.34
CA ARG A 90 3.84 -4.96 -21.31
C ARG A 90 3.21 -5.50 -20.02
N ASP A 91 2.14 -6.28 -20.13
CA ASP A 91 1.45 -6.88 -18.98
C ASP A 91 2.39 -7.76 -18.17
N ASP A 92 3.19 -8.58 -18.86
CA ASP A 92 4.20 -9.44 -18.25
C ASP A 92 5.35 -8.64 -17.63
N ALA A 93 5.83 -7.60 -18.33
CA ALA A 93 6.89 -6.71 -17.83
C ALA A 93 6.44 -5.94 -16.57
N ASP A 94 5.23 -5.39 -16.58
CA ASP A 94 4.64 -4.69 -15.42
C ASP A 94 4.34 -5.66 -14.26
N SER A 95 4.21 -6.97 -14.55
CA SER A 95 4.01 -8.01 -13.52
C SER A 95 5.31 -8.56 -12.95
N ALA A 96 6.45 -8.28 -13.58
CA ALA A 96 7.74 -8.77 -13.15
C ALA A 96 8.15 -8.07 -11.83
N ARG A 97 8.35 -8.86 -10.78
CA ARG A 97 8.86 -8.40 -9.48
C ARG A 97 9.97 -9.32 -8.98
N PRO A 98 10.94 -8.80 -8.21
CA PRO A 98 11.93 -9.64 -7.54
C PRO A 98 11.26 -10.67 -6.62
N SER A 99 11.75 -11.90 -6.62
CA SER A 99 11.34 -12.92 -5.66
C SER A 99 11.79 -12.54 -4.26
N THR A 100 10.95 -12.80 -3.27
CA THR A 100 11.26 -12.59 -1.85
C THR A 100 11.51 -13.92 -1.16
N SER A 101 12.51 -13.94 -0.26
CA SER A 101 12.80 -15.12 0.56
C SER A 101 11.62 -15.44 1.47
N THR A 102 11.32 -16.72 1.60
CA THR A 102 10.30 -17.23 2.52
C THR A 102 10.79 -17.15 3.97
N LEU A 103 9.85 -17.16 4.93
CA LEU A 103 10.18 -17.29 6.35
C LEU A 103 11.04 -18.52 6.66
N GLY A 104 10.82 -19.64 5.98
CA GLY A 104 11.65 -20.83 6.14
C GLY A 104 13.10 -20.59 5.73
N GLU A 105 13.32 -19.98 4.56
CA GLU A 105 14.66 -19.68 4.03
C GLU A 105 15.40 -18.67 4.91
N GLN A 106 14.73 -17.60 5.35
CA GLN A 106 15.35 -16.60 6.22
C GLN A 106 15.75 -17.17 7.60
N LEU A 107 14.87 -18.00 8.20
CA LEU A 107 15.18 -18.67 9.45
C LEU A 107 16.34 -19.68 9.29
N LEU A 108 16.40 -20.39 8.16
CA LEU A 108 17.49 -21.33 7.87
C LEU A 108 18.83 -20.61 7.67
N GLU A 109 18.83 -19.55 6.88
CA GLU A 109 20.01 -18.72 6.66
C GLU A 109 20.55 -18.15 7.97
N HIS A 110 19.67 -17.62 8.82
CA HIS A 110 20.04 -17.13 10.13
C HIS A 110 20.54 -18.24 11.06
N ALA A 111 19.93 -19.43 11.04
CA ALA A 111 20.38 -20.58 11.81
C ALA A 111 21.82 -20.98 11.45
N ASN A 112 22.15 -20.99 10.17
CA ASN A 112 23.48 -21.35 9.69
C ASN A 112 24.57 -20.34 10.13
N ASN A 113 24.24 -19.05 10.12
CA ASN A 113 25.20 -17.99 10.40
C ASN A 113 25.30 -17.63 11.90
N TYR A 114 24.15 -17.60 12.58
CA TYR A 114 23.99 -17.04 13.93
C TYR A 114 23.20 -17.95 14.88
N GLY A 115 23.05 -19.24 14.55
CA GLY A 115 22.32 -20.20 15.38
C GLY A 115 22.82 -20.22 16.82
N ASN A 116 21.89 -20.17 17.77
CA ASN A 116 22.13 -20.18 19.21
C ASN A 116 21.92 -21.57 19.86
N LEU A 117 21.92 -22.61 19.02
CA LEU A 117 21.90 -24.01 19.42
C LEU A 117 22.75 -24.81 18.45
N THR A 118 23.72 -25.57 18.96
CA THR A 118 24.52 -26.51 18.19
C THR A 118 24.10 -27.93 18.52
N ILE A 119 23.69 -28.67 17.50
CA ILE A 119 23.30 -30.08 17.60
C ILE A 119 24.46 -30.92 17.08
N THR A 120 25.08 -31.70 17.97
CA THR A 120 26.16 -32.64 17.63
C THR A 120 25.64 -34.07 17.65
N PHE A 121 26.35 -34.96 16.95
CA PHE A 121 25.97 -36.36 16.86
C PHE A 121 27.05 -37.27 17.41
N LYS A 122 26.65 -38.20 18.29
CA LYS A 122 27.55 -39.12 18.99
C LYS A 122 28.49 -39.83 18.02
N ARG A 123 29.79 -39.77 18.32
CA ARG A 123 30.87 -40.43 17.56
C ARG A 123 31.03 -39.89 16.13
N THR A 124 30.65 -38.63 15.89
CA THR A 124 30.87 -37.95 14.61
C THR A 124 31.28 -36.50 14.85
N ASP A 125 32.00 -35.90 13.90
CA ASP A 125 32.34 -34.47 13.89
C ASP A 125 31.28 -33.62 13.18
N PHE A 126 30.11 -34.20 12.90
CA PHE A 126 29.02 -33.51 12.23
C PHE A 126 28.23 -32.66 13.23
N GLU A 127 28.01 -31.40 12.89
CA GLU A 127 27.21 -30.46 13.69
C GLU A 127 26.19 -29.73 12.83
N VAL A 128 25.05 -29.38 13.45
CA VAL A 128 24.01 -28.55 12.84
C VAL A 128 23.71 -27.38 13.76
N LYS A 129 23.88 -26.16 13.25
CA LYS A 129 23.47 -24.94 13.94
C LYS A 129 21.99 -24.69 13.73
N ALA A 130 21.33 -24.23 14.77
CA ALA A 130 19.88 -24.07 14.82
C ALA A 130 19.47 -22.83 15.62
N ILE A 131 18.25 -22.37 15.36
CA ILE A 131 17.55 -21.42 16.22
C ILE A 131 16.84 -22.21 17.32
N ARG A 132 17.30 -22.07 18.57
CA ARG A 132 16.85 -22.85 19.72
C ARG A 132 15.33 -22.86 19.88
N CYS A 133 14.70 -21.68 19.96
CA CYS A 133 13.27 -21.57 20.20
C CYS A 133 12.45 -22.20 19.06
N TYR A 134 12.95 -22.12 17.82
CA TYR A 134 12.31 -22.73 16.66
C TYR A 134 12.44 -24.25 16.67
N MET A 135 13.66 -24.79 16.82
CA MET A 135 13.88 -26.24 16.84
C MET A 135 13.23 -26.93 18.04
N SER A 136 13.31 -26.36 19.23
CA SER A 136 12.61 -26.88 20.41
C SER A 136 11.09 -26.84 20.27
N ASN A 137 10.54 -25.98 19.41
CA ASN A 137 9.11 -25.98 19.14
C ASN A 137 8.73 -27.00 18.05
N ARG A 138 9.62 -27.27 17.07
CA ARG A 138 9.43 -28.25 15.98
C ARG A 138 9.64 -29.70 16.42
N SER A 139 10.55 -29.96 17.36
CA SER A 139 10.95 -31.30 17.78
C SER A 139 10.70 -31.51 19.27
N ASP A 140 9.89 -32.51 19.60
CA ASP A 140 9.61 -32.88 20.99
C ASP A 140 10.86 -33.49 21.67
N VAL A 141 11.76 -34.10 20.89
CA VAL A 141 13.05 -34.61 21.40
C VAL A 141 14.00 -33.48 21.75
N ILE A 142 14.21 -32.53 20.83
CA ILE A 142 15.05 -31.35 21.08
C ILE A 142 14.46 -30.54 22.23
N ALA A 143 13.14 -30.38 22.31
CA ALA A 143 12.49 -29.68 23.42
C ALA A 143 12.87 -30.25 24.80
N ARG A 144 12.94 -31.58 24.93
CA ARG A 144 13.30 -32.26 26.18
C ARG A 144 14.78 -32.10 26.52
N LEU A 145 15.65 -32.17 25.51
CA LEU A 145 17.10 -32.03 25.70
C LEU A 145 17.51 -30.57 25.93
N ALA A 146 16.79 -29.63 25.32
CA ALA A 146 16.99 -28.19 25.46
C ALA A 146 16.29 -27.58 26.70
N ALA A 147 15.78 -28.41 27.61
CA ALA A 147 15.02 -27.94 28.78
C ALA A 147 15.88 -27.07 29.72
N GLU A 148 17.19 -27.30 29.76
CA GLU A 148 18.13 -26.45 30.49
C GLU A 148 18.56 -25.26 29.61
N PRO A 149 18.19 -24.02 29.96
CA PRO A 149 18.37 -22.85 29.10
C PRO A 149 19.83 -22.49 28.83
N THR A 150 20.77 -22.98 29.64
CA THR A 150 22.21 -22.70 29.54
C THR A 150 22.95 -23.61 28.55
N SER A 151 22.37 -24.74 28.15
CA SER A 151 23.08 -25.67 27.27
C SER A 151 22.95 -25.24 25.81
N GLU A 152 23.97 -24.56 25.27
CA GLU A 152 24.07 -24.22 23.84
C GLU A 152 24.35 -25.44 22.95
N LEU A 153 24.72 -26.57 23.57
CA LEU A 153 25.06 -27.81 22.90
C LEU A 153 24.03 -28.90 23.23
N ILE A 154 23.57 -29.64 22.22
CA ILE A 154 22.76 -30.84 22.40
C ILE A 154 23.39 -31.98 21.62
N GLU A 155 23.58 -33.12 22.28
CA GLU A 155 24.13 -34.33 21.66
C GLU A 155 23.01 -35.32 21.33
N LEU A 156 22.91 -35.73 20.06
CA LEU A 156 21.95 -36.70 19.56
C LEU A 156 22.63 -38.00 19.11
N GLN A 157 21.88 -39.10 19.16
CA GLN A 157 22.30 -40.36 18.56
C GLN A 157 21.77 -40.44 17.13
N LEU A 158 22.67 -40.72 16.18
CA LEU A 158 22.33 -40.87 14.77
C LEU A 158 21.41 -42.10 14.56
N PRO A 159 20.32 -41.99 13.78
CA PRO A 159 19.56 -43.15 13.36
C PRO A 159 20.40 -44.10 12.49
N GLU A 160 20.23 -45.41 12.67
CA GLU A 160 20.95 -46.38 11.85
C GLU A 160 20.57 -46.24 10.38
N GLY A 161 21.57 -46.25 9.48
CA GLY A 161 21.35 -46.20 8.03
C GLY A 161 20.96 -44.84 7.45
N THR A 162 21.13 -43.73 8.19
CA THR A 162 20.97 -42.37 7.66
C THR A 162 22.32 -41.68 7.47
N SER A 163 22.55 -41.07 6.31
CA SER A 163 23.78 -40.32 6.03
C SER A 163 23.74 -38.91 6.66
N HIS A 164 24.90 -38.28 6.86
CA HIS A 164 24.98 -36.89 7.32
C HIS A 164 24.25 -35.92 6.39
N GLU A 165 24.32 -36.17 5.07
CA GLU A 165 23.62 -35.36 4.07
C GLU A 165 22.10 -35.47 4.22
N GLN A 166 21.56 -36.68 4.44
CA GLN A 166 20.12 -36.87 4.67
C GLN A 166 19.65 -36.17 5.95
N ILE A 167 20.48 -36.16 6.99
CA ILE A 167 20.18 -35.47 8.24
C ILE A 167 20.21 -33.95 8.04
N LYS A 168 21.25 -33.42 7.39
CA LYS A 168 21.32 -32.00 7.06
C LYS A 168 20.10 -31.56 6.25
N ASN A 169 19.79 -32.28 5.17
CA ASN A 169 18.62 -32.03 4.33
C ASN A 169 17.31 -32.11 5.13
N PHE A 170 17.24 -32.95 6.16
CA PHE A 170 16.08 -33.05 7.03
C PHE A 170 15.95 -31.83 7.95
N PHE A 171 17.05 -31.35 8.53
CA PHE A 171 17.03 -30.10 9.29
C PHE A 171 16.67 -28.91 8.41
N ASP A 172 17.21 -28.82 7.19
CA ASP A 172 16.84 -27.80 6.20
C ASP A 172 15.34 -27.89 5.84
N PHE A 173 14.80 -29.11 5.71
CA PHE A 173 13.37 -29.37 5.53
C PHE A 173 12.53 -28.86 6.71
N LEU A 174 13.00 -28.99 7.95
CA LEU A 174 12.28 -28.45 9.11
C LEU A 174 12.12 -26.93 9.04
N TYR A 175 12.98 -26.21 8.32
CA TYR A 175 12.81 -24.78 8.07
C TYR A 175 11.96 -24.52 6.81
N THR A 176 12.35 -25.11 5.68
CA THR A 176 11.84 -24.77 4.34
C THR A 176 10.57 -25.49 3.93
N ASP A 177 10.26 -26.63 4.55
CA ASP A 177 9.20 -27.58 4.15
C ASP A 177 9.44 -28.21 2.75
N ILE A 178 10.67 -28.10 2.23
CA ILE A 178 11.10 -28.68 0.95
C ILE A 178 11.94 -29.93 1.25
N TRP A 179 11.51 -31.09 0.74
CA TRP A 179 12.21 -32.36 0.90
C TRP A 179 12.48 -32.99 -0.47
N SER A 180 13.75 -33.28 -0.74
CA SER A 180 14.22 -33.87 -2.01
C SER A 180 14.57 -35.36 -1.92
N GLY A 181 14.54 -35.95 -0.71
CA GLY A 181 14.92 -37.36 -0.48
C GLY A 181 13.74 -38.34 -0.55
N ASP A 182 14.00 -39.59 -0.17
CA ASP A 182 12.95 -40.60 -0.04
C ASP A 182 11.99 -40.27 1.12
N GLN A 183 10.69 -40.41 0.87
CA GLN A 183 9.62 -40.19 1.82
C GLN A 183 9.70 -41.15 3.02
N SER A 184 10.17 -42.38 2.80
CA SER A 184 10.36 -43.36 3.89
C SER A 184 11.38 -42.87 4.94
N ILE A 185 12.45 -42.22 4.48
CA ILE A 185 13.52 -41.66 5.31
C ILE A 185 12.99 -40.44 6.07
N LYS A 186 12.23 -39.57 5.40
CA LYS A 186 11.57 -38.43 6.03
C LYS A 186 10.68 -38.88 7.19
N GLU A 187 9.85 -39.90 6.98
CA GLU A 187 8.96 -40.42 8.03
C GLU A 187 9.74 -41.01 9.21
N LYS A 188 10.81 -41.76 8.93
CA LYS A 188 11.73 -42.28 9.95
C LYS A 188 12.36 -41.15 10.78
N LEU A 189 12.88 -40.11 10.12
CA LEU A 189 13.51 -38.96 10.77
C LEU A 189 12.49 -38.10 11.54
N SER A 190 11.29 -37.91 11.00
CA SER A 190 10.17 -37.24 11.68
C SER A 190 9.75 -37.98 12.94
N HIS A 191 9.65 -39.30 12.91
CA HIS A 191 9.37 -40.09 14.10
C HIS A 191 10.52 -40.01 15.11
N TRP A 192 11.76 -40.11 14.65
CA TRP A 192 12.97 -40.04 15.50
C TRP A 192 13.08 -38.70 16.25
N LEU A 193 12.83 -37.56 15.58
CA LEU A 193 12.87 -36.23 16.23
C LEU A 193 11.56 -35.81 16.89
N GLY A 194 10.48 -36.58 16.74
CA GLY A 194 9.16 -36.18 17.24
C GLY A 194 8.58 -34.97 16.50
N CYS A 195 8.78 -34.90 15.18
CA CYS A 195 8.32 -33.82 14.32
C CYS A 195 7.06 -34.26 13.55
N SER A 196 5.93 -34.42 14.25
CA SER A 196 4.65 -34.86 13.67
C SER A 196 3.73 -33.72 13.24
N ARG A 197 4.08 -32.48 13.58
CA ARG A 197 3.24 -31.29 13.40
C ARG A 197 3.56 -30.56 12.10
N SER A 198 2.55 -29.92 11.51
CA SER A 198 2.72 -29.05 10.35
C SER A 198 3.46 -27.77 10.73
N ARG A 199 4.34 -27.27 9.86
CA ARG A 199 5.08 -26.01 10.07
C ARG A 199 4.19 -24.84 10.47
N LYS A 200 3.04 -24.64 9.79
CA LYS A 200 2.10 -23.55 10.12
C LYS A 200 1.61 -23.57 11.57
N ARG A 201 1.25 -24.75 12.09
CA ARG A 201 0.85 -24.92 13.49
C ARG A 201 1.99 -24.62 14.46
N ASP A 202 3.21 -25.02 14.10
CA ASP A 202 4.38 -24.75 14.91
C ASP A 202 4.73 -23.26 14.94
N LEU A 203 4.66 -22.56 13.81
CA LEU A 203 4.85 -21.10 13.73
C LEU A 203 3.86 -20.34 14.62
N MET A 204 2.60 -20.76 14.63
CA MET A 204 1.61 -20.16 15.54
C MET A 204 1.90 -20.45 17.01
N ARG A 205 2.36 -21.67 17.34
CA ARG A 205 2.77 -22.02 18.71
C ARG A 205 3.96 -21.20 19.19
N ILE A 206 4.99 -21.03 18.36
CA ILE A 206 6.15 -20.21 18.74
C ILE A 206 5.79 -18.74 18.87
N LYS A 207 4.85 -18.21 18.07
CA LYS A 207 4.30 -16.86 18.28
C LYS A 207 3.66 -16.73 19.67
N THR A 208 2.79 -17.67 20.03
CA THR A 208 2.12 -17.68 21.35
C THR A 208 3.12 -17.83 22.49
N LYS A 209 4.09 -18.74 22.37
CA LYS A 209 5.16 -18.89 23.36
C LYS A 209 6.03 -17.64 23.45
N GLY A 210 6.30 -16.96 22.34
CA GLY A 210 7.10 -15.74 22.32
C GLY A 210 6.50 -14.63 23.18
N ALA A 211 5.17 -14.55 23.25
CA ALA A 211 4.50 -13.58 24.12
C ALA A 211 4.74 -13.81 25.62
N THR A 212 5.04 -15.05 26.05
CA THR A 212 5.25 -15.41 27.46
C THR A 212 6.72 -15.64 27.79
N GLU A 213 7.41 -16.43 26.95
CA GLU A 213 8.76 -16.97 27.14
C GLU A 213 9.83 -16.24 26.31
N GLY A 214 9.47 -15.23 25.52
CA GLY A 214 10.42 -14.47 24.73
C GLY A 214 11.51 -13.77 25.57
N ASP A 215 12.71 -13.69 25.01
CA ASP A 215 13.93 -13.15 25.63
C ASP A 215 14.09 -11.64 25.42
N ILE A 216 13.31 -11.02 24.52
CA ILE A 216 13.33 -9.58 24.27
C ILE A 216 11.92 -8.98 24.36
N ARG A 217 11.83 -7.75 24.86
CA ARG A 217 10.62 -6.93 24.83
C ARG A 217 10.76 -5.77 23.85
N LEU A 218 9.98 -5.80 22.77
CA LEU A 218 9.86 -4.69 21.83
C LEU A 218 8.94 -3.62 22.43
N CYS A 219 9.46 -2.41 22.64
CA CYS A 219 8.78 -1.31 23.32
C CYS A 219 8.66 -0.10 22.39
N ILE A 220 7.50 0.57 22.38
CA ILE A 220 7.31 1.84 21.68
C ILE A 220 7.37 3.01 22.67
N ALA A 221 8.28 3.96 22.43
CA ALA A 221 8.44 5.15 23.23
C ALA A 221 7.94 6.41 22.50
N ARG A 222 7.29 7.31 23.25
CA ARG A 222 6.91 8.64 22.79
C ARG A 222 8.10 9.59 22.87
N ASN A 223 8.27 10.41 21.84
CA ASN A 223 9.31 11.43 21.77
C ASN A 223 9.45 12.20 23.10
N GLY A 224 10.65 12.15 23.69
CA GLY A 224 11.01 12.91 24.90
C GLY A 224 10.59 12.32 26.25
N LYS A 225 10.02 11.10 26.31
CA LYS A 225 9.73 10.41 27.58
C LYS A 225 10.71 9.27 27.88
N ASN A 226 10.99 9.05 29.16
CA ASN A 226 11.88 7.99 29.64
C ASN A 226 11.42 6.59 29.17
N VAL A 227 12.40 5.70 28.99
CA VAL A 227 12.28 4.27 28.60
C VAL A 227 11.28 3.47 29.46
N GLU A 228 10.95 3.95 30.66
CA GLU A 228 10.04 3.26 31.59
C GLU A 228 8.54 3.46 31.30
N GLU A 229 8.15 4.50 30.53
CA GLU A 229 6.75 4.78 30.15
C GLU A 229 6.42 4.32 28.72
N ALA A 230 6.95 3.16 28.29
CA ALA A 230 6.53 2.56 27.02
C ALA A 230 5.02 2.22 27.10
N HIS A 231 4.20 2.88 26.28
CA HIS A 231 2.75 2.72 26.35
C HIS A 231 2.26 1.44 25.64
N SER A 232 3.05 0.88 24.72
CA SER A 232 2.81 -0.41 24.10
C SER A 232 4.10 -1.23 24.06
N SER A 233 4.01 -2.50 24.44
CA SER A 233 5.15 -3.42 24.39
C SER A 233 4.71 -4.86 24.17
N ILE A 234 5.51 -5.62 23.41
CA ILE A 234 5.27 -7.04 23.11
C ILE A 234 6.55 -7.83 23.36
N ARG A 235 6.44 -8.94 24.10
CA ARG A 235 7.53 -9.90 24.29
C ARG A 235 7.64 -10.84 23.08
N CYS A 236 8.86 -11.12 22.66
CA CYS A 236 9.16 -11.91 21.46
C CYS A 236 10.57 -12.54 21.55
N HIS A 237 10.93 -13.33 20.54
CA HIS A 237 12.23 -14.01 20.45
C HIS A 237 13.21 -13.19 19.60
N SER A 238 14.34 -12.79 20.19
CA SER A 238 15.40 -11.99 19.55
C SER A 238 15.93 -12.65 18.28
N SER A 239 16.11 -13.99 18.30
CA SER A 239 16.56 -14.80 17.17
C SER A 239 15.58 -14.82 16.00
N ILE A 240 14.26 -14.81 16.27
CA ILE A 240 13.25 -14.72 15.22
C ILE A 240 13.23 -13.30 14.62
N LEU A 241 13.29 -12.26 15.45
CA LEU A 241 13.37 -10.88 14.96
C LEU A 241 14.61 -10.66 14.09
N SER A 242 15.77 -11.13 14.56
CA SER A 242 17.06 -11.00 13.88
C SER A 242 17.09 -11.75 12.56
N ALA A 243 16.53 -12.96 12.51
CA ALA A 243 16.46 -13.73 11.27
C ALA A 243 15.61 -13.06 10.19
N ARG A 244 14.63 -12.26 10.61
CA ARG A 244 13.58 -11.75 9.74
C ARG A 244 13.83 -10.33 9.27
N SER A 245 14.62 -9.56 10.01
CA SER A 245 14.99 -8.19 9.67
C SER A 245 16.48 -7.97 9.92
N PRO A 246 17.28 -7.68 8.88
CA PRO A 246 18.68 -7.28 9.03
C PRO A 246 18.85 -6.03 9.90
N PHE A 247 17.90 -5.11 9.83
CA PHE A 247 17.86 -3.93 10.70
C PHE A 247 17.72 -4.31 12.18
N LEU A 248 16.74 -5.16 12.52
CA LEU A 248 16.56 -5.63 13.89
C LEU A 248 17.76 -6.46 14.36
N HIS A 249 18.34 -7.29 13.49
CA HIS A 249 19.56 -8.02 13.79
C HIS A 249 20.70 -7.07 14.21
N SER A 250 20.95 -6.00 13.45
CA SER A 250 21.99 -5.04 13.79
C SER A 250 21.73 -4.28 15.10
N LEU A 251 20.47 -4.08 15.49
CA LEU A 251 20.12 -3.44 16.75
C LEU A 251 20.32 -4.42 17.92
N LEU A 252 19.81 -5.65 17.77
CA LEU A 252 19.89 -6.69 18.78
C LEU A 252 21.32 -7.18 19.00
N SER A 253 22.17 -7.20 17.97
CA SER A 253 23.58 -7.59 18.11
C SER A 253 24.41 -6.57 18.90
N LYS A 254 23.95 -5.32 19.00
CA LYS A 254 24.62 -4.23 19.74
C LYS A 254 24.03 -4.03 21.14
N GLY A 255 22.76 -4.40 21.33
CA GLY A 255 22.06 -4.28 22.60
C GLY A 255 22.50 -5.32 23.62
N GLN A 256 22.67 -4.88 24.87
CA GLN A 256 22.91 -5.77 26.03
C GLN A 256 21.63 -5.96 26.88
N ASP A 257 20.58 -5.18 26.59
CA ASP A 257 19.35 -5.15 27.37
C ASP A 257 18.27 -6.10 26.83
N ASP A 258 17.40 -6.55 27.73
CA ASP A 258 16.20 -7.35 27.42
C ASP A 258 15.06 -6.53 26.79
N ARG A 259 15.33 -5.25 26.45
CA ARG A 259 14.35 -4.31 25.90
C ARG A 259 14.91 -3.63 24.65
N LEU A 260 14.17 -3.74 23.55
CA LEU A 260 14.40 -2.98 22.33
C LEU A 260 13.39 -1.84 22.25
N VAL A 261 13.85 -0.60 22.44
CA VAL A 261 12.99 0.59 22.41
C VAL A 261 13.04 1.21 21.02
N LEU A 262 11.87 1.39 20.40
CA LEU A 262 11.69 2.07 19.13
C LEU A 262 10.89 3.35 19.35
N ASP A 263 11.25 4.39 18.61
CA ASP A 263 10.48 5.65 18.59
C ASP A 263 9.15 5.43 17.86
N GLU A 264 8.06 5.99 18.41
CA GLU A 264 6.72 6.00 17.81
C GLU A 264 6.72 6.69 16.43
N SER A 265 7.68 7.57 16.15
CA SER A 265 7.87 8.15 14.82
C SER A 265 8.28 7.13 13.75
N LEU A 266 8.98 6.06 14.14
CA LEU A 266 9.43 4.98 13.24
C LEU A 266 8.43 3.83 13.16
N LEU A 267 7.84 3.48 14.31
CA LEU A 267 6.85 2.42 14.42
C LEU A 267 5.71 2.90 15.34
N PRO A 268 4.62 3.43 14.78
CA PRO A 268 3.46 3.79 15.58
C PRO A 268 2.91 2.55 16.29
N ALA A 269 2.49 2.71 17.54
CA ALA A 269 2.10 1.59 18.39
C ALA A 269 0.95 0.75 17.80
N ALA A 270 0.07 1.36 17.03
CA ALA A 270 -1.02 0.69 16.32
C ALA A 270 -0.55 -0.45 15.41
N PHE A 271 0.67 -0.37 14.84
CA PHE A 271 1.22 -1.38 13.93
C PHE A 271 2.04 -2.47 14.63
N LEU A 272 2.31 -2.33 15.93
CA LEU A 272 3.22 -3.22 16.66
C LEU A 272 2.74 -4.68 16.62
N SER A 273 1.46 -4.91 16.89
CA SER A 273 0.83 -6.24 16.88
C SER A 273 0.86 -6.88 15.50
N ALA A 274 0.54 -6.10 14.46
CA ALA A 274 0.58 -6.56 13.06
C ALA A 274 2.01 -6.91 12.62
N LEU A 275 3.00 -6.07 12.96
CA LEU A 275 4.41 -6.32 12.65
C LEU A 275 4.91 -7.60 13.32
N VAL A 276 4.70 -7.76 14.62
CA VAL A 276 5.12 -8.97 15.34
C VAL A 276 4.41 -10.18 14.74
N HIS A 277 3.12 -10.11 14.43
CA HIS A 277 2.42 -11.22 13.80
C HIS A 277 3.06 -11.63 12.46
N PHE A 278 3.38 -10.67 11.59
CA PHE A 278 4.04 -10.92 10.32
C PHE A 278 5.40 -11.61 10.51
N LEU A 279 6.21 -11.15 11.47
CA LEU A 279 7.56 -11.70 11.70
C LEU A 279 7.54 -13.21 12.02
N TYR A 280 6.47 -13.71 12.65
CA TYR A 280 6.31 -15.14 12.96
C TYR A 280 5.58 -15.95 11.89
N THR A 281 4.81 -15.32 11.00
CA THR A 281 3.82 -16.05 10.19
C THR A 281 3.91 -15.82 8.69
N ASP A 282 4.63 -14.78 8.24
CA ASP A 282 4.58 -14.32 6.83
C ASP A 282 3.16 -13.91 6.39
N GLU A 283 2.22 -13.69 7.32
CA GLU A 283 0.85 -13.29 7.04
C GLU A 283 0.64 -11.80 7.37
N LEU A 284 -0.05 -11.08 6.47
CA LEU A 284 -0.48 -9.71 6.68
C LEU A 284 -1.92 -9.72 7.24
N ASP A 285 -2.07 -9.31 8.48
CA ASP A 285 -3.37 -9.16 9.14
C ASP A 285 -3.58 -7.70 9.56
N LEU A 286 -4.34 -6.97 8.74
CA LEU A 286 -4.69 -5.58 9.00
C LEU A 286 -5.68 -5.43 10.15
N GLY A 287 -6.38 -6.50 10.56
CA GLY A 287 -7.27 -6.48 11.73
C GLY A 287 -6.51 -6.38 13.05
N LEU A 288 -5.19 -6.60 13.04
CA LEU A 288 -4.30 -6.38 14.18
C LEU A 288 -3.79 -4.94 14.29
N ILE A 289 -4.10 -4.09 13.30
CA ILE A 289 -3.80 -2.67 13.37
C ILE A 289 -4.92 -2.01 14.16
N GLU A 290 -4.60 -1.53 15.37
CA GLU A 290 -5.53 -0.76 16.20
C GLU A 290 -5.93 0.54 15.48
N ASP A 291 -7.07 1.15 15.83
CA ASP A 291 -7.61 2.36 15.17
C ASP A 291 -6.52 3.44 15.03
N TYR A 292 -5.89 3.45 13.86
CA TYR A 292 -4.79 4.34 13.55
C TYR A 292 -5.39 5.64 13.04
N GLU A 293 -5.55 6.60 13.94
CA GLU A 293 -5.70 7.99 13.54
C GLU A 293 -4.30 8.56 13.27
N PRO A 294 -3.90 8.82 12.00
CA PRO A 294 -2.71 9.61 11.74
C PRO A 294 -2.86 10.96 12.45
N SER A 295 -1.79 11.40 13.09
CA SER A 295 -1.74 12.64 13.85
C SER A 295 -2.36 13.81 13.06
N GLN A 296 -3.27 14.52 13.73
CA GLN A 296 -4.23 15.53 13.25
C GLN A 296 -3.60 16.83 12.67
N SER A 297 -2.37 16.82 12.16
CA SER A 297 -1.60 18.04 11.89
C SER A 297 -1.50 18.46 10.41
N SER A 298 -2.08 17.73 9.45
CA SER A 298 -2.01 18.14 8.05
C SER A 298 -3.26 18.91 7.61
N LEU A 299 -3.06 20.14 7.10
CA LEU A 299 -4.08 20.94 6.41
C LEU A 299 -4.76 20.13 5.27
N SER A 300 -4.00 19.20 4.68
CA SER A 300 -4.43 18.23 3.67
C SER A 300 -5.51 17.28 4.19
N GLN A 301 -5.39 16.80 5.44
CA GLN A 301 -6.37 15.94 6.09
C GLN A 301 -7.67 16.68 6.41
N ALA A 302 -7.58 17.94 6.87
CA ALA A 302 -8.77 18.78 7.08
C ALA A 302 -9.53 19.00 5.76
N LYS A 303 -8.82 19.26 4.65
CA LYS A 303 -9.42 19.37 3.31
C LYS A 303 -10.02 18.05 2.81
N ALA A 304 -9.39 16.91 3.09
CA ALA A 304 -9.89 15.59 2.71
C ALA A 304 -11.16 15.17 3.49
N ILE A 305 -11.21 15.47 4.79
CA ILE A 305 -12.38 15.23 5.65
C ILE A 305 -13.57 16.10 5.19
N VAL A 306 -13.35 17.39 4.93
CA VAL A 306 -14.39 18.31 4.45
C VAL A 306 -14.90 17.93 3.06
N SER A 307 -14.08 17.30 2.22
CA SER A 307 -14.45 16.86 0.87
C SER A 307 -15.12 15.48 0.84
N GLY A 308 -15.25 14.77 1.96
CA GLY A 308 -15.80 13.40 2.00
C GLY A 308 -14.94 12.36 1.29
N LYS A 309 -13.67 12.67 1.00
CA LYS A 309 -12.74 11.86 0.18
C LYS A 309 -11.85 10.96 1.04
N TYR A 310 -12.43 10.02 1.79
CA TYR A 310 -11.65 8.92 2.37
C TYR A 310 -12.18 7.58 1.86
N PRO A 311 -11.44 6.89 0.99
CA PRO A 311 -11.45 5.44 0.98
C PRO A 311 -10.85 4.98 2.32
N GLU A 312 -11.74 4.49 3.19
CA GLU A 312 -11.56 3.33 4.07
C GLU A 312 -10.16 3.18 4.70
N GLY A 313 -10.03 3.39 6.02
CA GLY A 313 -8.76 3.39 6.77
C GLY A 313 -7.81 2.21 6.55
N ILE A 314 -8.28 1.12 5.92
CA ILE A 314 -7.49 -0.01 5.43
C ILE A 314 -6.42 0.44 4.43
N LEU A 315 -6.75 1.27 3.43
CA LEU A 315 -5.78 1.64 2.39
C LEU A 315 -4.68 2.53 2.96
N LEU A 316 -5.05 3.53 3.77
CA LEU A 316 -4.10 4.38 4.48
C LEU A 316 -3.23 3.58 5.47
N GLY A 317 -3.84 2.67 6.24
CA GLY A 317 -3.09 1.78 7.13
C GLY A 317 -2.10 0.90 6.36
N THR A 318 -2.50 0.40 5.20
CA THR A 318 -1.65 -0.45 4.35
C THR A 318 -0.49 0.33 3.73
N THR A 319 -0.71 1.55 3.24
CA THR A 319 0.38 2.39 2.70
C THR A 319 1.39 2.76 3.78
N HIS A 320 0.93 3.10 4.99
CA HIS A 320 1.82 3.35 6.12
C HIS A 320 2.59 2.10 6.52
N PHE A 321 1.92 0.94 6.56
CA PHE A 321 2.59 -0.31 6.91
C PHE A 321 3.61 -0.75 5.85
N TYR A 322 3.38 -0.42 4.57
CA TYR A 322 4.40 -0.56 3.51
C TYR A 322 5.67 0.23 3.84
N HIS A 323 5.56 1.50 4.23
CA HIS A 323 6.75 2.30 4.56
C HIS A 323 7.49 1.76 5.79
N ILE A 324 6.74 1.31 6.81
CA ILE A 324 7.31 0.58 7.95
C ILE A 324 8.06 -0.66 7.47
N ALA A 325 7.46 -1.47 6.60
CA ALA A 325 8.09 -2.67 6.05
C ALA A 325 9.39 -2.35 5.32
N LYS A 326 9.42 -1.29 4.50
CA LYS A 326 10.63 -0.84 3.80
C LYS A 326 11.71 -0.38 4.79
N PHE A 327 11.34 0.33 5.85
CA PHE A 327 12.27 0.76 6.90
C PHE A 327 12.90 -0.44 7.63
N PHE A 328 12.10 -1.42 8.02
CA PHE A 328 12.57 -2.65 8.67
C PHE A 328 13.20 -3.66 7.70
N GLN A 329 13.31 -3.34 6.41
CA GLN A 329 13.85 -4.22 5.36
C GLN A 329 13.11 -5.56 5.28
N LEU A 330 11.77 -5.50 5.33
CA LEU A 330 10.86 -6.64 5.25
C LEU A 330 10.25 -6.75 3.86
N ASP A 331 11.00 -7.22 2.88
CA ASP A 331 10.56 -7.21 1.47
C ASP A 331 9.28 -8.03 1.23
N LYS A 332 9.13 -9.16 1.93
CA LYS A 332 7.92 -9.98 1.83
C LYS A 332 6.69 -9.23 2.35
N LEU A 333 6.81 -8.48 3.45
CA LEU A 333 5.72 -7.65 3.98
C LEU A 333 5.40 -6.51 3.01
N ALA A 334 6.42 -5.85 2.46
CA ALA A 334 6.23 -4.81 1.46
C ALA A 334 5.41 -5.33 0.26
N GLN A 335 5.74 -6.52 -0.26
CA GLN A 335 4.97 -7.16 -1.33
C GLN A 335 3.52 -7.50 -0.93
N LEU A 336 3.28 -7.94 0.30
CA LEU A 336 1.91 -8.18 0.78
C LEU A 336 1.10 -6.88 0.87
N CYS A 337 1.73 -5.78 1.30
CA CYS A 337 1.10 -4.47 1.31
C CYS A 337 0.82 -3.98 -0.12
N GLU A 338 1.75 -4.15 -1.06
CA GLU A 338 1.56 -3.83 -2.48
C GLU A 338 0.36 -4.60 -3.07
N ASP A 339 0.30 -5.91 -2.85
CA ASP A 339 -0.80 -6.77 -3.32
C ASP A 339 -2.15 -6.31 -2.72
N THR A 340 -2.16 -5.88 -1.46
CA THR A 340 -3.36 -5.36 -0.78
C THR A 340 -3.79 -4.00 -1.32
N ILE A 341 -2.84 -3.09 -1.56
CA ILE A 341 -3.10 -1.78 -2.18
C ILE A 341 -3.70 -1.99 -3.57
N LEU A 342 -3.13 -2.89 -4.37
CA LEU A 342 -3.65 -3.22 -5.70
C LEU A 342 -5.02 -3.90 -5.65
N ALA A 343 -5.30 -4.71 -4.64
CA ALA A 343 -6.64 -5.29 -4.44
C ALA A 343 -7.70 -4.21 -4.17
N SER A 344 -7.31 -3.06 -3.60
CA SER A 344 -8.20 -1.92 -3.39
C SER A 344 -8.36 -1.00 -4.62
N LEU A 345 -7.67 -1.29 -5.73
CA LEU A 345 -7.66 -0.44 -6.92
C LEU A 345 -9.02 -0.43 -7.62
N ASN A 346 -9.62 0.75 -7.70
CA ASN A 346 -10.86 1.04 -8.40
C ASN A 346 -10.82 2.51 -8.91
N ALA A 347 -11.85 3.00 -9.61
CA ALA A 347 -11.76 4.38 -10.11
C ALA A 347 -11.83 5.44 -9.03
N ASP A 348 -12.31 5.12 -7.83
CA ASP A 348 -12.35 6.07 -6.72
C ASP A 348 -11.01 6.09 -5.95
N SER A 349 -10.21 5.01 -5.99
CA SER A 349 -8.90 4.92 -5.32
C SER A 349 -7.70 5.12 -6.25
N CYS A 350 -7.88 4.99 -7.57
CA CYS A 350 -6.80 5.00 -8.57
C CYS A 350 -5.90 6.24 -8.45
N VAL A 351 -6.49 7.44 -8.42
CA VAL A 351 -5.72 8.69 -8.38
C VAL A 351 -4.96 8.86 -7.07
N MET A 352 -5.55 8.42 -5.96
CA MET A 352 -4.86 8.43 -4.66
C MET A 352 -3.66 7.47 -4.65
N ILE A 353 -3.83 6.25 -5.17
CA ILE A 353 -2.76 5.25 -5.26
C ILE A 353 -1.63 5.74 -6.18
N LEU A 354 -1.96 6.43 -7.28
CA LEU A 354 -0.97 7.04 -8.18
C LEU A 354 -0.14 8.11 -7.47
N ASN A 355 -0.78 9.03 -6.75
CA ASN A 355 -0.06 10.06 -6.00
C ASN A 355 0.86 9.43 -4.95
N TRP A 356 0.35 8.49 -4.15
CA TRP A 356 1.17 7.76 -3.18
C TRP A 356 2.36 7.04 -3.83
N ALA A 357 2.16 6.39 -4.97
CA ALA A 357 3.22 5.65 -5.63
C ALA A 357 4.35 6.58 -6.13
N ILE A 358 4.01 7.80 -6.56
CA ILE A 358 4.97 8.82 -7.01
C ILE A 358 5.70 9.46 -5.81
N GLU A 359 5.02 9.70 -4.69
CA GLU A 359 5.57 10.39 -3.50
C GLU A 359 6.52 9.54 -2.65
N GLY A 360 6.97 8.38 -3.16
CA GLY A 360 7.88 7.47 -2.46
C GLY A 360 7.28 6.09 -2.15
N GLY A 361 6.17 5.74 -2.80
CA GLY A 361 5.61 4.39 -2.78
C GLY A 361 6.42 3.40 -3.63
N ASN A 362 5.75 2.62 -4.48
CA ASN A 362 6.39 1.57 -5.27
C ASN A 362 6.11 1.73 -6.77
N GLN A 363 7.16 1.60 -7.59
CA GLN A 363 7.09 1.63 -9.06
C GLN A 363 6.20 0.53 -9.67
N PHE A 364 6.20 -0.67 -9.09
CA PHE A 364 5.32 -1.78 -9.49
C PHE A 364 3.85 -1.40 -9.31
N VAL A 365 3.49 -0.83 -8.15
CA VAL A 365 2.12 -0.36 -7.89
C VAL A 365 1.76 0.79 -8.82
N TYR A 366 2.69 1.73 -9.06
CA TYR A 366 2.51 2.80 -10.04
C TYR A 366 2.18 2.25 -11.44
N ALA A 367 2.95 1.30 -11.96
CA ALA A 367 2.73 0.74 -13.29
C ALA A 367 1.33 0.11 -13.43
N LYS A 368 0.88 -0.63 -12.42
CA LYS A 368 -0.46 -1.23 -12.39
C LYS A 368 -1.58 -0.19 -12.24
N ALA A 369 -1.40 0.81 -11.38
CA ALA A 369 -2.35 1.90 -11.21
C ALA A 369 -2.45 2.79 -12.46
N GLN A 370 -1.33 3.08 -13.12
CA GLN A 370 -1.24 3.84 -14.37
C GLN A 370 -1.97 3.12 -15.49
N ARG A 371 -1.81 1.80 -15.57
CA ARG A 371 -2.57 1.00 -16.53
C ARG A 371 -4.07 1.03 -16.24
N PHE A 372 -4.46 0.91 -14.99
CA PHE A 372 -5.87 1.02 -14.62
C PHE A 372 -6.44 2.39 -15.02
N LEU A 373 -5.66 3.46 -14.82
CA LEU A 373 -6.00 4.80 -15.31
C LEU A 373 -6.20 4.81 -16.83
N GLU A 374 -5.30 4.18 -17.60
CA GLU A 374 -5.44 4.10 -19.07
C GLU A 374 -6.68 3.30 -19.50
N GLU A 375 -7.00 2.20 -18.81
CA GLU A 375 -8.14 1.33 -19.12
C GLU A 375 -9.50 1.97 -18.74
N GLU A 376 -9.54 2.72 -17.64
CA GLU A 376 -10.74 3.38 -17.11
C GLU A 376 -10.73 4.91 -17.29
N PHE A 377 -9.89 5.42 -18.20
CA PHE A 377 -9.60 6.84 -18.35
C PHE A 377 -10.87 7.68 -18.50
N SER A 378 -11.75 7.32 -19.44
CA SER A 378 -13.00 8.06 -19.66
C SER A 378 -13.88 8.10 -18.40
N ARG A 379 -13.90 7.05 -17.59
CA ARG A 379 -14.69 7.04 -16.35
C ARG A 379 -14.07 7.98 -15.32
N ILE A 380 -12.77 7.87 -15.07
CA ILE A 380 -12.05 8.70 -14.11
C ILE A 380 -12.11 10.18 -14.52
N ALA A 381 -11.92 10.48 -15.82
CA ALA A 381 -11.86 11.84 -16.34
C ALA A 381 -13.20 12.59 -16.36
N THR A 382 -14.33 11.86 -16.24
CA THR A 382 -15.66 12.45 -16.03
C THR A 382 -15.95 12.77 -14.56
N SER A 383 -15.16 12.23 -13.64
CA SER A 383 -15.28 12.48 -12.21
C SER A 383 -14.44 13.69 -11.78
N HIS A 384 -14.62 14.12 -10.53
CA HIS A 384 -13.79 15.15 -9.91
C HIS A 384 -12.32 14.72 -9.78
N GLN A 385 -12.02 13.41 -9.86
CA GLN A 385 -10.68 12.90 -9.72
C GLN A 385 -9.75 13.29 -10.85
N LEU A 386 -10.29 13.71 -12.01
CA LEU A 386 -9.50 14.26 -13.11
C LEU A 386 -8.48 15.27 -12.58
N PHE A 387 -8.93 16.19 -11.75
CA PHE A 387 -8.17 17.32 -11.24
C PHE A 387 -7.07 16.93 -10.25
N ASP A 388 -7.17 15.75 -9.66
CA ASP A 388 -6.19 15.22 -8.71
C ASP A 388 -5.18 14.28 -9.39
N ILE A 389 -5.30 14.02 -10.70
CA ILE A 389 -4.36 13.18 -11.46
C ILE A 389 -2.98 13.86 -11.49
N PRO A 390 -1.91 13.18 -11.05
CA PRO A 390 -0.57 13.74 -11.09
C PRO A 390 -0.10 13.94 -12.53
N PHE A 391 0.61 15.04 -12.78
CA PHE A 391 1.09 15.43 -14.11
C PHE A 391 1.81 14.31 -14.85
N GLU A 392 2.70 13.56 -14.18
CA GLU A 392 3.43 12.45 -14.79
C GLU A 392 2.50 11.33 -15.28
N SER A 393 1.41 11.06 -14.56
CA SER A 393 0.42 10.06 -14.96
C SER A 393 -0.45 10.54 -16.12
N MET A 394 -0.80 11.83 -16.13
CA MET A 394 -1.52 12.44 -17.25
C MET A 394 -0.66 12.44 -18.52
N LYS A 395 0.63 12.78 -18.40
CA LYS A 395 1.60 12.73 -19.49
C LYS A 395 1.86 11.30 -19.99
N ALA A 396 1.94 10.32 -19.09
CA ALA A 396 2.05 8.92 -19.47
C ALA A 396 0.77 8.43 -20.19
N ALA A 397 -0.41 8.88 -19.75
CA ALA A 397 -1.67 8.55 -20.38
C ALA A 397 -1.77 9.10 -21.82
N THR A 398 -1.34 10.35 -22.06
CA THR A 398 -1.34 10.93 -23.43
C THR A 398 -0.33 10.26 -24.37
N LYS A 399 0.74 9.67 -23.83
CA LYS A 399 1.71 8.89 -24.61
C LYS A 399 1.28 7.46 -24.88
N SER A 400 0.33 6.92 -24.11
CA SER A 400 -0.02 5.51 -24.17
C SER A 400 -0.79 5.19 -25.45
N LEU A 401 -0.37 4.12 -26.13
CA LEU A 401 -1.09 3.53 -27.25
C LEU A 401 -2.33 2.74 -26.81
N PHE A 402 -2.47 2.48 -25.51
CA PHE A 402 -3.45 1.55 -24.95
C PHE A 402 -4.57 2.23 -24.16
N ILE A 403 -4.54 3.56 -24.06
CA ILE A 403 -5.57 4.35 -23.40
C ILE A 403 -6.95 4.10 -24.04
N GLN A 404 -7.96 3.85 -23.21
CA GLN A 404 -9.33 3.57 -23.64
C GLN A 404 -10.16 4.86 -23.74
N ALA A 405 -9.68 5.81 -24.54
CA ALA A 405 -10.34 7.09 -24.80
C ALA A 405 -10.07 7.56 -26.23
N THR A 406 -10.99 8.37 -26.78
CA THR A 406 -10.76 9.02 -28.07
C THR A 406 -9.81 10.19 -27.92
N GLU A 407 -9.08 10.55 -28.98
CA GLU A 407 -8.17 11.70 -28.99
C GLU A 407 -8.89 13.02 -28.64
N VAL A 408 -10.15 13.15 -29.03
CA VAL A 408 -11.02 14.27 -28.65
C VAL A 408 -11.26 14.29 -27.13
N GLU A 409 -11.64 13.16 -26.54
CA GLU A 409 -11.83 13.05 -25.09
C GLU A 409 -10.52 13.35 -24.34
N ILE A 410 -9.38 12.83 -24.81
CA ILE A 410 -8.07 13.08 -24.17
C ILE A 410 -7.75 14.58 -24.19
N LEU A 411 -7.96 15.26 -25.31
CA LEU A 411 -7.74 16.69 -25.45
C LEU A 411 -8.66 17.49 -24.52
N GLU A 412 -9.97 17.22 -24.52
CA GLU A 412 -10.94 17.87 -23.63
C GLU A 412 -10.56 17.70 -22.15
N CYS A 413 -10.08 16.51 -21.77
CA CYS A 413 -9.63 16.23 -20.41
C CYS A 413 -8.33 16.97 -20.07
N ALA A 414 -7.36 17.01 -20.99
CA ALA A 414 -6.11 17.74 -20.80
C ALA A 414 -6.36 19.23 -20.59
N ILE A 415 -7.26 19.84 -21.37
CA ILE A 415 -7.64 21.25 -21.22
C ILE A 415 -8.25 21.50 -19.83
N ARG A 416 -9.27 20.73 -19.44
CA ARG A 416 -9.90 20.87 -18.13
C ARG A 416 -8.91 20.67 -16.97
N TRP A 417 -8.00 19.71 -17.11
CA TRP A 417 -6.94 19.45 -16.14
C TRP A 417 -5.97 20.64 -16.05
N GLY A 418 -5.50 21.17 -17.19
CA GLY A 418 -4.55 22.27 -17.24
C GLY A 418 -5.12 23.59 -16.72
N GLU A 419 -6.39 23.87 -16.99
CA GLU A 419 -7.10 25.02 -16.42
C GLU A 419 -7.16 24.93 -14.88
N HIS A 420 -7.42 23.73 -14.35
CA HIS A 420 -7.43 23.51 -12.90
C HIS A 420 -6.04 23.63 -12.27
N GLU A 421 -5.02 23.04 -12.89
CA GLU A 421 -3.63 23.13 -12.45
C GLU A 421 -3.15 24.59 -12.42
N MET A 422 -3.56 25.39 -13.41
CA MET A 422 -3.27 26.82 -13.44
C MET A 422 -3.94 27.57 -12.28
N ILE A 423 -5.22 27.29 -12.00
CA ILE A 423 -5.93 27.86 -10.84
C ILE A 423 -5.20 27.50 -9.54
N LYS A 424 -4.77 26.25 -9.38
CA LYS A 424 -4.00 25.81 -8.21
C LYS A 424 -2.68 26.58 -8.06
N ARG A 425 -1.95 26.82 -9.15
CA ARG A 425 -0.72 27.65 -9.14
C ARG A 425 -1.01 29.11 -8.83
N MET A 426 -2.15 29.64 -9.27
CA MET A 426 -2.58 30.99 -8.90
C MET A 426 -2.93 31.07 -7.41
N GLU A 427 -3.60 30.06 -6.85
CA GLU A 427 -3.88 29.96 -5.40
C GLU A 427 -2.60 29.92 -4.55
N GLU A 428 -1.58 29.20 -5.02
CA GLU A 428 -0.27 29.10 -4.35
C GLU A 428 0.52 30.41 -4.42
N ARG A 429 0.46 31.14 -5.55
CA ARG A 429 1.12 32.44 -5.74
C ARG A 429 0.40 33.58 -5.03
N GLU A 430 -0.93 33.61 -5.08
CA GLU A 430 -1.78 34.71 -4.61
C GLU A 430 -3.02 34.18 -3.84
N PRO A 431 -2.84 33.68 -2.61
CA PRO A 431 -3.93 33.03 -1.87
C PRO A 431 -5.13 33.96 -1.58
N ASN A 432 -4.91 35.28 -1.58
CA ASN A 432 -5.94 36.29 -1.30
C ASN A 432 -6.78 36.70 -2.51
N VAL A 433 -6.42 36.24 -3.72
CA VAL A 433 -7.12 36.56 -4.98
C VAL A 433 -8.16 35.48 -5.32
N VAL A 434 -7.96 34.25 -4.83
CA VAL A 434 -8.79 33.09 -5.19
C VAL A 434 -9.67 32.61 -4.02
N CYS A 435 -9.22 32.72 -2.77
CA CYS A 435 -10.00 32.31 -1.60
C CYS A 435 -10.84 33.48 -1.06
N GLU A 436 -12.13 33.24 -0.78
CA GLU A 436 -13.06 34.15 -0.09
C GLU A 436 -12.68 34.35 1.40
N THR A 437 -11.45 34.78 1.68
CA THR A 437 -11.10 35.25 3.03
C THR A 437 -11.77 36.61 3.26
N ALA A 438 -12.11 36.93 4.51
CA ALA A 438 -12.92 38.11 4.88
C ALA A 438 -12.29 39.47 4.48
N HIS A 439 -11.03 39.47 4.02
CA HIS A 439 -10.30 40.62 3.52
C HIS A 439 -9.93 40.52 2.01
N SER A 440 -10.42 39.51 1.30
CA SER A 440 -10.19 39.36 -0.15
C SER A 440 -10.89 40.49 -0.93
N ILE A 441 -10.14 41.10 -1.84
CA ILE A 441 -10.58 42.27 -2.63
C ILE A 441 -11.50 41.82 -3.79
N SER A 442 -11.52 40.52 -4.13
CA SER A 442 -12.43 39.94 -5.12
C SER A 442 -13.39 38.94 -4.50
N ARG A 443 -14.67 39.32 -4.38
CA ARG A 443 -15.79 38.39 -4.13
C ARG A 443 -16.22 37.62 -5.39
N ARG A 444 -15.51 37.80 -6.50
CA ARG A 444 -15.69 37.04 -7.74
C ARG A 444 -14.54 36.03 -7.78
N GLY A 445 -14.83 34.76 -7.54
CA GLY A 445 -13.86 33.69 -7.83
C GLY A 445 -13.35 33.78 -9.29
N VAL A 446 -12.17 33.21 -9.53
CA VAL A 446 -11.50 33.23 -10.85
C VAL A 446 -12.39 32.56 -11.89
N LYS A 447 -12.72 33.26 -12.98
CA LYS A 447 -13.44 32.67 -14.11
C LYS A 447 -12.45 32.16 -15.14
N ARG A 448 -12.88 31.19 -15.94
CA ARG A 448 -12.14 30.66 -17.10
C ARG A 448 -11.66 31.76 -18.06
N ALA A 449 -12.39 32.88 -18.13
CA ALA A 449 -12.04 34.01 -18.98
C ALA A 449 -10.88 34.88 -18.45
N ASP A 450 -10.56 34.74 -17.17
CA ASP A 450 -9.51 35.49 -16.48
C ASP A 450 -8.16 34.75 -16.53
N LEU A 451 -8.12 33.57 -17.16
CA LEU A 451 -6.92 32.74 -17.28
C LEU A 451 -6.01 33.27 -18.42
N ASP A 452 -4.73 33.46 -18.12
CA ASP A 452 -3.68 33.72 -19.10
C ASP A 452 -3.50 32.53 -20.06
N GLY A 453 -3.73 32.79 -21.35
CA GLY A 453 -3.56 31.80 -22.41
C GLY A 453 -2.10 31.39 -22.64
N ALA A 454 -1.13 32.26 -22.32
CA ALA A 454 0.28 31.93 -22.46
C ALA A 454 0.72 30.92 -21.39
N GLU A 455 0.39 31.15 -20.12
CA GLU A 455 0.65 30.21 -19.03
C GLU A 455 -0.05 28.85 -19.25
N LEU A 456 -1.32 28.86 -19.64
CA LEU A 456 -2.06 27.61 -19.93
C LEU A 456 -1.40 26.82 -21.07
N LYS A 457 -0.89 27.50 -22.10
CA LYS A 457 -0.17 26.88 -23.20
C LYS A 457 1.12 26.20 -22.74
N GLU A 458 1.86 26.81 -21.83
CA GLU A 458 3.08 26.20 -21.26
C GLU A 458 2.76 24.94 -20.45
N ILE A 459 1.68 24.97 -19.66
CA ILE A 459 1.20 23.81 -18.88
C ILE A 459 0.79 22.65 -19.80
N LEU A 460 0.09 22.96 -20.90
CA LEU A 460 -0.46 21.96 -21.80
C LEU A 460 0.51 21.46 -22.87
N ALA A 461 1.59 22.18 -23.16
CA ALA A 461 2.55 21.81 -24.21
C ALA A 461 3.04 20.35 -24.07
N PRO A 462 3.50 19.87 -22.90
CA PRO A 462 3.97 18.50 -22.74
C PRO A 462 2.89 17.42 -22.92
N LEU A 463 1.61 17.78 -22.74
CA LEU A 463 0.48 16.87 -22.91
C LEU A 463 0.04 16.83 -24.37
N THR A 464 -0.09 18.01 -25.00
CA THR A 464 -0.60 18.18 -26.37
C THR A 464 0.37 17.69 -27.44
N GLU A 465 1.68 17.70 -27.18
CA GLU A 465 2.70 17.11 -28.08
C GLU A 465 2.45 15.62 -28.37
N ASN A 466 1.81 14.90 -27.44
CA ASN A 466 1.55 13.46 -27.59
C ASN A 466 0.14 13.16 -28.16
N ILE A 467 -0.73 14.16 -28.24
CA ILE A 467 -2.12 14.00 -28.74
C ILE A 467 -2.11 14.03 -30.26
N ARG A 468 -2.77 13.05 -30.88
CA ARG A 468 -2.79 12.90 -32.34
C ARG A 468 -3.87 13.79 -32.94
N THR A 469 -3.48 15.04 -33.20
CA THR A 469 -4.33 16.12 -33.72
C THR A 469 -5.10 15.75 -35.00
N GLN A 470 -4.53 14.86 -35.83
CA GLN A 470 -5.15 14.31 -37.04
C GLN A 470 -6.47 13.56 -36.80
N TYR A 471 -6.69 13.04 -35.60
CA TYR A 471 -7.90 12.32 -35.20
C TYR A 471 -8.88 13.19 -34.39
N VAL A 472 -8.51 14.43 -34.09
CA VAL A 472 -9.35 15.41 -33.38
C VAL A 472 -10.13 16.29 -34.37
N LEU A 473 -9.53 16.62 -35.52
CA LEU A 473 -10.11 17.54 -36.49
C LEU A 473 -10.54 16.89 -37.81
N PRO A 474 -11.57 17.45 -38.48
CA PRO A 474 -11.84 17.19 -39.88
C PRO A 474 -10.63 17.55 -40.76
N PRO A 475 -10.38 16.83 -41.87
CA PRO A 475 -9.19 16.99 -42.73
C PRO A 475 -8.92 18.43 -43.18
N PHE A 476 -9.97 19.23 -43.39
CA PHE A 476 -9.89 20.60 -43.88
C PHE A 476 -9.37 21.62 -42.86
N HIS A 477 -9.30 21.28 -41.56
CA HIS A 477 -8.86 22.20 -40.50
C HIS A 477 -7.45 21.92 -39.97
N GLN A 478 -6.80 20.84 -40.44
CA GLN A 478 -5.49 20.40 -39.93
C GLN A 478 -4.37 21.43 -40.20
N VAL A 479 -4.44 22.18 -41.32
CA VAL A 479 -3.46 23.22 -41.70
C VAL A 479 -3.52 24.44 -40.77
N CYS A 480 -4.64 24.65 -40.06
CA CYS A 480 -4.82 25.79 -39.16
C CYS A 480 -4.62 25.44 -37.67
N PHE A 481 -4.39 24.17 -37.31
CA PHE A 481 -4.44 23.73 -35.91
C PHE A 481 -3.32 24.28 -35.03
N THR A 482 -2.09 24.37 -35.55
CA THR A 482 -0.96 25.04 -34.87
C THR A 482 -1.17 26.53 -34.66
N LYS A 483 -2.16 27.14 -35.34
CA LYS A 483 -2.56 28.54 -35.12
C LYS A 483 -3.84 28.69 -34.31
N ILE A 484 -4.76 27.72 -34.37
CA ILE A 484 -6.09 27.83 -33.78
C ILE A 484 -6.09 27.41 -32.31
N ILE A 485 -5.55 26.24 -31.93
CA ILE A 485 -5.39 25.91 -30.49
C ILE A 485 -4.47 26.93 -29.83
N PHE A 486 -3.46 27.42 -30.55
CA PHE A 486 -2.46 28.35 -30.04
C PHE A 486 -2.78 29.83 -30.29
N SER A 487 -4.04 30.15 -30.60
CA SER A 487 -4.57 31.51 -30.60
C SER A 487 -5.55 31.63 -29.43
N ASP A 488 -5.52 32.76 -28.74
CA ASP A 488 -6.36 33.12 -27.58
C ASP A 488 -7.87 32.86 -27.78
N CYS A 489 -8.34 32.62 -29.01
CA CYS A 489 -9.76 32.42 -29.32
C CYS A 489 -10.27 30.97 -29.18
N PHE A 490 -9.43 29.92 -29.24
CA PHE A 490 -9.94 28.54 -29.25
C PHE A 490 -10.17 27.97 -27.85
N PHE A 491 -9.30 28.32 -26.88
CA PHE A 491 -9.46 27.92 -25.48
C PHE A 491 -10.72 28.50 -24.81
N PHE A 492 -11.26 29.60 -25.33
CA PHE A 492 -12.44 30.29 -24.78
C PHE A 492 -13.78 29.84 -25.40
N ARG A 493 -13.78 28.95 -26.41
CA ARG A 493 -14.99 28.57 -27.17
C ARG A 493 -15.34 27.08 -27.20
N LEU A 494 -14.54 26.21 -26.56
CA LEU A 494 -14.89 24.83 -26.20
C LEU A 494 -15.25 24.79 -24.73
#